data_AF-A0A947YAX3-F1
#
_entry.id   AF-A0A947YAX3-F1
#
_cell.length_a   1.000
_cell.length_b   1.000
_cell.length_c   1.000
_cell.angle_alpha   90.00
_cell.angle_beta   90.00
_cell.angle_gamma   90.00
#
_symmetry.space_group_name_H-M   'P 1'
#
loop_
_entity.id
_entity.type
_entity.pdbx_description
1 polymer ?
#
loop_
_entity_poly.entity_id
_entity_poly.type
_entity_poly.pdbx_seq_one_letter_code
_entity_poly.pdbx_strand_id
1 'polypeptide(L)'
;MDTPTLFAHVARLQGAISDAGKNYVNLYGVKAQITEFLREFAGAKSSFFQLASGAAGTADHLSATLYSSLENFKAHVEAGLHGQVTPQRKAQLDVVSDFLEQAHLLLNAKGVHPAAPVVLIGATLEEFLRTWIESKDLSLGNRKPCLDTYAQVLLAEELITKQDMKDITAWGGLRNHAAHGEWEEVSEKRRAAIMLDGVNLFLRKYGA
;
A
#
# COMPACT_ATOMS: atom_id res chain seq x y z
N MET A 1 -10.77 0.64 -3.44
CA MET A 1 -11.89 0.09 -4.21
C MET A 1 -11.83 -1.41 -4.07
N ASP A 2 -12.90 -2.04 -3.59
CA ASP A 2 -13.02 -3.50 -3.59
C ASP A 2 -13.22 -4.05 -5.02
N THR A 3 -13.00 -5.35 -5.20
CA THR A 3 -13.12 -6.02 -6.50
C THR A 3 -14.51 -5.88 -7.12
N PRO A 4 -15.63 -6.04 -6.39
CA PRO A 4 -16.97 -5.82 -6.95
C PRO A 4 -17.17 -4.40 -7.51
N THR A 5 -16.73 -3.37 -6.78
CA THR A 5 -16.83 -1.97 -7.22
C THR A 5 -15.95 -1.71 -8.44
N LEU A 6 -14.76 -2.30 -8.49
CA LEU A 6 -13.85 -2.21 -9.64
C LEU A 6 -14.49 -2.83 -10.89
N PHE A 7 -15.15 -3.98 -10.76
CA PHE A 7 -15.84 -4.63 -11.87
C PHE A 7 -17.07 -3.84 -12.33
N ALA A 8 -17.80 -3.22 -11.40
CA ALA A 8 -18.88 -2.29 -11.76
C ALA A 8 -18.36 -1.09 -12.57
N HIS A 9 -17.20 -0.53 -12.19
CA HIS A 9 -16.54 0.54 -12.95
C HIS A 9 -16.10 0.08 -14.34
N VAL A 10 -15.53 -1.12 -14.47
CA VAL A 10 -15.16 -1.71 -15.76
C VAL A 10 -16.40 -1.86 -16.65
N ALA A 11 -17.49 -2.42 -16.13
CA ALA A 11 -18.74 -2.60 -16.88
C ALA A 11 -19.34 -1.26 -17.33
N ARG A 12 -19.30 -0.23 -16.48
CA ARG A 12 -19.73 1.13 -16.84
C ARG A 12 -18.90 1.70 -17.99
N LEU A 13 -17.58 1.53 -17.95
CA LEU A 13 -16.68 2.02 -19.01
C LEU A 13 -16.87 1.23 -20.31
N GLN A 14 -17.14 -0.07 -20.24
CA GLN A 14 -17.50 -0.89 -21.40
C GLN A 14 -18.80 -0.42 -22.05
N GLY A 15 -19.83 -0.13 -21.25
CA GLY A 15 -21.08 0.48 -21.74
C GLY A 15 -20.84 1.82 -22.43
N ALA A 16 -20.00 2.68 -21.86
CA ALA A 16 -19.65 3.96 -22.46
C ALA A 16 -18.94 3.83 -23.83
N ILE A 17 -18.16 2.77 -24.06
CA ILE A 17 -17.60 2.47 -25.39
C ILE A 17 -18.74 2.15 -26.37
N SER A 18 -19.68 1.28 -25.97
CA SER A 18 -20.83 0.91 -26.80
C SER A 18 -21.70 2.13 -27.15
N ASP A 19 -21.96 3.00 -26.17
CA ASP A 19 -22.78 4.21 -26.34
C ASP A 19 -22.09 5.25 -27.24
N ALA A 20 -20.76 5.33 -27.21
CA ALA A 20 -20.01 6.23 -28.08
C ALA A 20 -20.10 5.82 -29.56
N GLY A 21 -20.29 4.53 -29.85
CA GLY A 21 -20.45 3.99 -31.20
C GLY A 21 -19.30 4.40 -32.11
N LYS A 22 -19.60 5.01 -33.27
CA LYS A 22 -18.60 5.51 -34.23
C LYS A 22 -18.28 7.01 -34.08
N ASN A 23 -18.79 7.66 -33.03
CA ASN A 23 -18.52 9.08 -32.78
C ASN A 23 -17.12 9.24 -32.17
N TYR A 24 -16.17 9.72 -32.98
CA TYR A 24 -14.78 9.90 -32.56
C TYR A 24 -14.62 10.83 -31.35
N VAL A 25 -15.38 11.92 -31.26
CA VAL A 25 -15.28 12.85 -30.12
C VAL A 25 -15.64 12.14 -28.82
N ASN A 26 -16.74 11.39 -28.82
CA ASN A 26 -17.16 10.61 -27.66
C ASN A 26 -16.16 9.48 -27.37
N LEU A 27 -15.68 8.77 -28.38
CA LEU A 27 -14.69 7.70 -28.23
C LEU A 27 -13.37 8.18 -27.63
N TYR A 28 -12.87 9.35 -28.05
CA TYR A 28 -11.66 9.92 -27.45
C TYR A 28 -11.91 10.43 -26.01
N GLY A 29 -13.12 10.91 -25.71
CA GLY A 29 -13.52 11.19 -24.33
C GLY A 29 -13.54 9.94 -23.45
N VAL A 30 -14.09 8.83 -23.96
CA VAL A 30 -14.09 7.53 -23.28
C VAL A 30 -12.67 6.97 -23.16
N LYS A 31 -11.84 7.10 -24.20
CA LYS A 31 -10.41 6.76 -24.16
C LYS A 31 -9.71 7.46 -23.00
N ALA A 32 -9.93 8.76 -22.81
CA ALA A 32 -9.32 9.51 -21.72
C ALA A 32 -9.73 8.95 -20.35
N GLN A 33 -11.03 8.67 -20.14
CA GLN A 33 -11.53 8.07 -18.90
C GLN A 33 -10.91 6.69 -18.63
N ILE A 34 -10.84 5.83 -19.66
CA ILE A 34 -10.25 4.48 -19.55
C ILE A 34 -8.75 4.56 -19.26
N THR A 35 -8.05 5.48 -19.93
CA THR A 35 -6.61 5.67 -19.74
C THR A 35 -6.31 6.12 -18.32
N GLU A 36 -7.09 7.05 -17.78
CA GLU A 36 -6.95 7.50 -16.39
C GLU A 36 -7.28 6.41 -15.38
N PHE A 37 -8.39 5.69 -15.59
CA PHE A 37 -8.74 4.53 -14.78
C PHE A 37 -7.61 3.48 -14.78
N LEU A 38 -7.11 3.06 -15.94
CA LEU A 38 -6.03 2.08 -16.00
C LEU A 38 -4.71 2.63 -15.44
N ARG A 39 -4.46 3.94 -15.53
CA ARG A 39 -3.28 4.57 -14.91
C ARG A 39 -3.33 4.44 -13.40
N GLU A 40 -4.49 4.73 -12.81
CA GLU A 40 -4.71 4.70 -11.37
C GLU A 40 -4.74 3.27 -10.83
N PHE A 41 -5.47 2.38 -11.51
CA PHE A 41 -5.74 1.04 -10.99
C PHE A 41 -4.79 -0.03 -11.53
N ALA A 42 -4.25 0.09 -12.74
CA ALA A 42 -3.27 -0.87 -13.27
C ALA A 42 -1.83 -0.33 -13.23
N GLY A 43 -1.64 0.98 -13.10
CA GLY A 43 -0.34 1.65 -13.12
C GLY A 43 0.09 2.09 -14.52
N ALA A 44 0.80 3.22 -14.61
CA ALA A 44 1.24 3.83 -15.86
C ALA A 44 2.21 2.98 -16.71
N LYS A 45 2.85 1.98 -16.12
CA LYS A 45 3.74 1.03 -16.82
C LYS A 45 3.03 -0.27 -17.23
N SER A 46 1.76 -0.44 -16.87
CA SER A 46 1.03 -1.67 -17.21
C SER A 46 0.78 -1.79 -18.70
N SER A 47 0.81 -3.01 -19.22
CA SER A 47 0.47 -3.29 -20.61
C SER A 47 -0.96 -2.85 -20.95
N PHE A 48 -1.89 -2.94 -19.99
CA PHE A 48 -3.28 -2.49 -20.15
C PHE A 48 -3.36 -0.97 -20.39
N PHE A 49 -2.67 -0.17 -19.56
CA PHE A 49 -2.60 1.28 -19.73
C PHE A 49 -1.93 1.65 -21.06
N GLN A 50 -0.81 1.02 -21.41
CA GLN A 50 -0.07 1.33 -22.63
C GLN A 50 -0.91 1.01 -23.89
N LEU A 51 -1.64 -0.11 -23.89
CA LEU A 51 -2.60 -0.46 -24.94
C LEU A 51 -3.70 0.59 -25.09
N ALA A 52 -4.35 1.00 -23.99
CA ALA A 52 -5.43 1.99 -24.03
C ALA A 52 -4.91 3.38 -24.44
N SER A 53 -3.78 3.82 -23.89
CA SER A 53 -3.17 5.12 -24.20
C SER A 53 -2.72 5.21 -25.66
N GLY A 54 -2.13 4.13 -26.18
CA GLY A 54 -1.69 4.03 -27.57
C GLY A 54 -2.83 3.80 -28.59
N ALA A 55 -4.06 3.52 -28.12
CA ALA A 55 -5.17 3.19 -29.02
C ALA A 55 -5.49 4.36 -29.98
N ALA A 56 -5.46 4.09 -31.28
CA ALA A 56 -5.74 5.04 -32.35
C ALA A 56 -6.17 4.28 -33.61
N GLY A 57 -6.68 4.97 -34.62
CA GLY A 57 -7.10 4.37 -35.89
C GLY A 57 -8.59 4.49 -36.11
N THR A 58 -9.19 3.51 -36.79
CA THR A 58 -10.63 3.52 -37.07
C THR A 58 -11.44 3.42 -35.78
N ALA A 59 -12.66 3.96 -35.78
CA ALA A 59 -13.56 3.88 -34.62
C ALA A 59 -13.77 2.43 -34.13
N ASP A 60 -13.87 1.47 -35.04
CA ASP A 60 -14.04 0.06 -34.71
C ASP A 60 -12.78 -0.50 -34.04
N HIS A 61 -11.58 -0.17 -34.56
CA HIS A 61 -10.32 -0.59 -33.95
C HIS A 61 -10.10 0.07 -32.58
N LEU A 62 -10.32 1.38 -32.48
CA LEU A 62 -10.23 2.12 -31.22
C LEU A 62 -11.15 1.52 -30.15
N SER A 63 -12.42 1.28 -30.49
CA SER A 63 -13.39 0.67 -29.57
C SER A 63 -12.96 -0.72 -29.13
N ALA A 64 -12.52 -1.57 -30.06
CA ALA A 64 -12.07 -2.92 -29.77
C ALA A 64 -10.83 -2.93 -28.86
N THR A 65 -9.85 -2.05 -29.11
CA THR A 65 -8.65 -1.94 -28.28
C THR A 65 -8.98 -1.47 -26.88
N LEU A 66 -9.83 -0.44 -26.73
CA LEU A 66 -10.24 0.06 -25.42
C LEU A 66 -11.00 -0.99 -24.61
N TYR A 67 -11.93 -1.70 -25.25
CA TYR A 67 -12.68 -2.77 -24.62
C TYR A 67 -11.75 -3.91 -24.17
N SER A 68 -10.83 -4.32 -25.05
CA SER A 68 -9.87 -5.37 -24.75
C SER A 68 -8.94 -4.98 -23.59
N SER A 69 -8.49 -3.73 -23.51
CA SER A 69 -7.66 -3.27 -22.38
C SER A 69 -8.38 -3.38 -21.04
N LEU A 70 -9.68 -3.06 -20.99
CA LEU A 70 -10.51 -3.21 -19.80
C LEU A 70 -10.79 -4.67 -19.45
N GLU A 71 -11.15 -5.49 -20.44
CA GLU A 71 -11.47 -6.91 -20.24
C GLU A 71 -10.23 -7.68 -19.77
N ASN A 72 -9.08 -7.41 -20.38
CA ASN A 72 -7.81 -8.04 -19.98
C ASN A 72 -7.39 -7.61 -18.57
N PHE A 73 -7.61 -6.35 -18.19
CA PHE A 73 -7.35 -5.90 -16.83
C PHE A 73 -8.29 -6.58 -15.83
N LYS A 74 -9.58 -6.67 -16.14
CA LYS A 74 -10.57 -7.37 -15.31
C LYS A 74 -10.18 -8.85 -15.14
N ALA A 75 -9.88 -9.56 -16.22
CA ALA A 75 -9.44 -10.96 -16.17
C ALA A 75 -8.15 -11.14 -15.36
N HIS A 76 -7.21 -10.19 -15.46
CA HIS A 76 -5.98 -10.17 -14.66
C HIS A 76 -6.27 -10.00 -13.16
N VAL A 77 -7.26 -9.17 -12.79
CA VAL A 77 -7.73 -9.03 -11.40
C VAL A 77 -8.48 -10.29 -10.94
N GLU A 78 -9.36 -10.87 -11.75
CA GLU A 78 -10.07 -12.12 -11.46
C GLU A 78 -9.11 -13.30 -11.24
N ALA A 79 -8.01 -13.34 -11.99
CA ALA A 79 -6.95 -14.34 -11.84
C ALA A 79 -6.05 -14.10 -10.60
N GLY A 80 -6.29 -13.03 -9.82
CA GLY A 80 -5.49 -12.68 -8.64
C GLY A 80 -4.07 -12.20 -8.97
N LEU A 81 -3.80 -11.84 -10.22
CA LEU A 81 -2.46 -11.45 -10.70
C LEU A 81 -2.18 -9.95 -10.51
N HIS A 82 -3.20 -9.18 -10.15
CA HIS A 82 -3.06 -7.76 -9.89
C HIS A 82 -2.39 -7.53 -8.53
N GLY A 83 -1.12 -7.13 -8.56
CA GLY A 83 -0.34 -6.75 -7.37
C GLY A 83 -1.03 -5.61 -6.61
N GLN A 84 -1.69 -5.96 -5.52
CA GLN A 84 -2.57 -5.07 -4.79
C GLN A 84 -1.81 -4.00 -4.01
N VAL A 85 -1.81 -2.77 -4.50
CA VAL A 85 -2.02 -1.63 -3.59
C VAL A 85 -3.42 -1.11 -3.89
N THR A 86 -4.43 -1.76 -3.30
CA THR A 86 -5.80 -1.24 -3.35
C THR A 86 -5.83 0.21 -2.85
N PRO A 87 -6.79 1.05 -3.25
CA PRO A 87 -6.92 2.39 -2.66
C PRO A 87 -6.97 2.41 -1.13
N GLN A 88 -7.50 1.35 -0.50
CA GLN A 88 -7.45 1.16 0.94
C GLN A 88 -6.02 0.92 1.43
N ARG A 89 -5.23 0.09 0.73
CA ARG A 89 -3.81 -0.11 1.03
C ARG A 89 -3.00 1.16 0.80
N LYS A 90 -3.30 1.93 -0.25
CA LYS A 90 -2.68 3.25 -0.49
C LYS A 90 -2.98 4.23 0.64
N ALA A 91 -4.24 4.33 1.06
CA ALA A 91 -4.62 5.16 2.20
C ALA A 91 -3.95 4.71 3.51
N GLN A 92 -3.79 3.41 3.73
CA GLN A 92 -3.01 2.89 4.87
C GLN A 92 -1.54 3.32 4.81
N LEU A 93 -0.91 3.26 3.64
CA LEU A 93 0.47 3.70 3.45
C LEU A 93 0.62 5.22 3.62
N ASP A 94 -0.35 6.00 3.17
CA ASP A 94 -0.37 7.45 3.35
C ASP A 94 -0.48 7.82 4.84
N VAL A 95 -1.36 7.14 5.61
CA VAL A 95 -1.48 7.32 7.07
C VAL A 95 -0.21 6.91 7.81
N VAL A 96 0.39 5.78 7.43
CA VAL A 96 1.67 5.31 7.99
C VAL A 96 2.79 6.32 7.70
N SER A 97 2.83 6.88 6.48
CA SER A 97 3.80 7.90 6.09
C SER A 97 3.63 9.18 6.92
N ASP A 98 2.40 9.62 7.14
CA ASP A 98 2.10 10.81 7.95
C ASP A 98 2.55 10.63 9.41
N PHE A 99 2.32 9.47 10.03
CA PHE A 99 2.78 9.22 11.40
C PHE A 99 4.32 9.19 11.53
N LEU A 100 5.03 8.68 10.53
CA LEU A 100 6.50 8.72 10.53
C LEU A 100 7.04 10.13 10.31
N GLU A 101 6.34 10.95 9.53
CA GLU A 101 6.64 12.38 9.40
C GLU A 101 6.41 13.11 10.73
N GLN A 102 5.30 12.84 11.43
CA GLN A 102 5.06 13.38 12.77
C GLN A 102 6.14 12.94 13.76
N ALA A 103 6.58 11.68 13.72
CA ALA A 103 7.68 11.21 14.55
C ALA A 103 9.00 11.93 14.22
N HIS A 104 9.26 12.18 12.94
CA HIS A 104 10.41 12.99 12.51
C HIS A 104 10.34 14.42 13.07
N LEU A 105 9.18 15.06 13.01
CA LEU A 105 8.97 16.40 13.57
C LEU A 105 9.18 16.43 15.08
N LEU A 106 8.62 15.46 15.81
CA LEU A 106 8.80 15.32 17.26
C LEU A 106 10.25 15.10 17.66
N LEU A 107 11.01 14.31 16.89
CA LEU A 107 12.42 14.06 17.14
C LEU A 107 13.27 15.34 17.04
N ASN A 108 12.91 16.20 16.08
CA ASN A 108 13.58 17.48 15.83
C ASN A 108 13.07 18.64 16.69
N ALA A 109 11.91 18.47 17.35
CA ALA A 109 11.35 19.48 18.23
C ALA A 109 12.23 19.71 19.47
N LYS A 110 12.32 20.98 19.88
CA LYS A 110 13.01 21.38 21.11
C LYS A 110 12.13 21.04 22.32
N GLY A 111 12.76 20.53 23.38
CA GLY A 111 12.07 20.19 24.64
C GLY A 111 11.23 18.90 24.58
N VAL A 112 11.22 18.19 23.44
CA VAL A 112 10.53 16.89 23.32
C VAL A 112 11.52 15.77 23.64
N HIS A 113 11.13 14.91 24.58
CA HIS A 113 11.89 13.71 24.94
C HIS A 113 11.80 12.65 23.82
N PRO A 114 12.88 11.91 23.48
CA PRO A 114 12.86 10.97 22.35
C PRO A 114 11.91 9.78 22.54
N ALA A 115 11.47 9.52 23.77
CA ALA A 115 10.42 8.54 24.02
C ALA A 115 9.13 8.83 23.24
N ALA A 116 8.75 10.10 23.05
CA ALA A 116 7.54 10.48 22.32
C ALA A 116 7.57 10.03 20.84
N PRO A 117 8.58 10.39 20.03
CA PRO A 117 8.69 9.85 18.67
C PRO A 117 8.91 8.33 18.65
N VAL A 118 9.64 7.74 19.61
CA VAL A 118 9.84 6.28 19.66
C VAL A 118 8.53 5.51 19.83
N VAL A 119 7.64 5.96 20.72
CA VAL A 119 6.30 5.36 20.87
C VAL A 119 5.51 5.46 19.56
N LEU A 120 5.55 6.62 18.89
CA LEU A 120 4.83 6.83 17.64
C LEU A 120 5.37 5.94 16.50
N ILE A 121 6.70 5.83 16.35
CA ILE A 121 7.34 4.96 15.36
C ILE A 121 6.94 3.49 15.61
N GLY A 122 7.02 3.04 16.87
CA GLY A 122 6.70 1.67 17.23
C GLY A 122 5.22 1.33 17.08
N ALA A 123 4.31 2.26 17.41
CA ALA A 123 2.88 2.10 17.16
C ALA A 123 2.57 2.02 15.66
N THR A 124 3.26 2.82 14.85
CA THR A 124 3.12 2.81 13.38
C THR A 124 3.57 1.47 12.80
N LEU A 125 4.70 0.94 13.25
CA LEU A 125 5.18 -0.39 12.85
C LEU A 125 4.20 -1.49 13.28
N GLU A 126 3.73 -1.45 14.53
CA GLU A 126 2.77 -2.43 15.05
C GLU A 126 1.48 -2.47 14.22
N GLU A 127 0.95 -1.31 13.86
CA GLU A 127 -0.23 -1.16 13.00
C GLU A 127 0.01 -1.69 11.58
N PHE A 128 1.18 -1.41 11.00
CA PHE A 128 1.54 -1.95 9.69
C PHE A 128 1.60 -3.48 9.70
N LEU A 129 2.22 -4.09 10.73
CA LEU A 129 2.30 -5.55 10.83
C LEU A 129 0.92 -6.18 11.08
N ARG A 130 0.09 -5.56 11.92
CA ARG A 130 -1.29 -6.01 12.18
C ARG A 130 -2.13 -6.01 10.90
N THR A 131 -2.14 -4.89 10.19
CA THR A 131 -2.90 -4.77 8.93
C THR A 131 -2.37 -5.72 7.85
N TRP A 132 -1.07 -6.01 7.84
CA TRP A 132 -0.51 -7.00 6.92
C TRP A 132 -1.02 -8.41 7.23
N ILE A 133 -1.04 -8.82 8.50
CA ILE A 133 -1.65 -10.09 8.92
C ILE A 133 -3.12 -10.17 8.52
N GLU A 134 -3.90 -9.12 8.78
CA GLU A 134 -5.31 -9.05 8.40
C GLU A 134 -5.51 -9.14 6.88
N SER A 135 -4.66 -8.46 6.09
CA SER A 135 -4.74 -8.51 4.62
C SER A 135 -4.42 -9.88 4.02
N LYS A 136 -3.71 -10.73 4.78
CA LYS A 136 -3.36 -12.10 4.39
C LYS A 136 -4.26 -13.16 5.05
N ASP A 137 -5.28 -12.74 5.80
CA ASP A 137 -6.19 -13.61 6.55
C ASP A 137 -5.43 -14.60 7.47
N LEU A 138 -4.33 -14.14 8.06
CA LEU A 138 -3.48 -14.98 8.91
C LEU A 138 -3.99 -15.00 10.35
N SER A 139 -4.02 -16.18 10.96
CA SER A 139 -4.47 -16.36 12.35
C SER A 139 -3.34 -16.20 13.36
N LEU A 140 -3.60 -15.44 14.42
CA LEU A 140 -2.71 -15.36 15.59
C LEU A 140 -2.87 -16.57 16.53
N GLY A 141 -3.95 -17.35 16.37
CA GLY A 141 -4.39 -18.35 17.34
C GLY A 141 -4.74 -17.69 18.67
N ASN A 142 -4.29 -18.29 19.78
CA ASN A 142 -4.51 -17.78 21.14
C ASN A 142 -3.42 -16.81 21.63
N ARG A 143 -2.51 -16.36 20.74
CA ARG A 143 -1.41 -15.47 21.13
C ARG A 143 -1.91 -14.03 21.28
N LYS A 144 -1.30 -13.30 22.21
CA LYS A 144 -1.61 -11.89 22.44
C LYS A 144 -1.23 -11.06 21.20
N PRO A 145 -2.10 -10.16 20.71
CA PRO A 145 -1.76 -9.22 19.65
C PRO A 145 -0.68 -8.25 20.14
N CYS A 146 0.49 -8.34 19.54
CA CYS A 146 1.62 -7.43 19.75
C CYS A 146 2.60 -7.58 18.59
N LEU A 147 3.51 -6.62 18.49
CA LEU A 147 4.56 -6.53 17.48
C LEU A 147 5.36 -7.84 17.32
N ASP A 148 5.77 -8.47 18.44
CA ASP A 148 6.50 -9.75 18.41
C ASP A 148 5.65 -10.89 17.83
N THR A 149 4.39 -11.01 18.26
CA THR A 149 3.47 -12.04 17.75
C THR A 149 3.24 -11.86 16.25
N TYR A 150 3.06 -10.61 15.79
CA TYR A 150 2.85 -10.34 14.37
C TYR A 150 4.09 -10.72 13.55
N ALA A 151 5.27 -10.32 14.00
CA ALA A 151 6.52 -10.64 13.31
C ALA A 151 6.77 -12.15 13.25
N GLN A 152 6.47 -12.89 14.32
CA GLN A 152 6.59 -14.35 14.34
C GLN A 152 5.65 -15.03 13.34
N VAL A 153 4.41 -14.57 13.22
CA VAL A 153 3.45 -15.09 12.22
C VAL A 153 3.98 -14.83 10.81
N LEU A 154 4.38 -13.59 10.52
CA LEU A 154 4.88 -13.23 9.20
C LEU A 154 6.17 -13.99 8.84
N LEU A 155 7.03 -14.28 9.82
CA LEU A 155 8.22 -15.10 9.62
C LEU A 155 7.88 -16.56 9.32
N ALA A 156 6.88 -17.13 10.02
CA ALA A 156 6.44 -18.51 9.80
C ALA A 156 5.83 -18.72 8.41
N GLU A 157 5.17 -17.69 7.88
CA GLU A 157 4.63 -17.65 6.51
C GLU A 157 5.67 -17.18 5.46
N GLU A 158 6.94 -17.04 5.85
CA GLU A 158 8.04 -16.60 4.97
C GLU A 158 7.83 -15.23 4.31
N LEU A 159 6.96 -14.38 4.88
CA LEU A 159 6.68 -13.03 4.39
C LEU A 159 7.74 -12.01 4.80
N ILE A 160 8.50 -12.30 5.86
CA ILE A 160 9.67 -11.53 6.29
C ILE A 160 10.88 -12.45 6.47
N THR A 161 12.09 -11.88 6.38
CA THR A 161 13.32 -12.66 6.60
C THR A 161 13.66 -12.77 8.09
N LYS A 162 14.60 -13.68 8.41
CA LYS A 162 15.18 -13.77 9.76
C LYS A 162 15.91 -12.49 10.18
N GLN A 163 16.43 -11.70 9.23
CA GLN A 163 17.05 -10.42 9.55
C GLN A 163 15.99 -9.39 9.93
N ASP A 164 14.90 -9.30 9.16
CA ASP A 164 13.78 -8.41 9.47
C ASP A 164 13.21 -8.68 10.87
N MET A 165 13.07 -9.96 11.26
CA MET A 165 12.63 -10.33 12.62
C MET A 165 13.55 -9.75 13.71
N LYS A 166 14.87 -9.77 13.50
CA LYS A 166 15.84 -9.22 14.48
C LYS A 166 15.71 -7.70 14.58
N ASP A 167 15.55 -7.04 13.44
CA ASP A 167 15.39 -5.58 13.39
C ASP A 167 14.09 -5.17 14.09
N ILE A 168 12.98 -5.85 13.79
CA ILE A 168 11.69 -5.66 14.43
C ILE A 168 11.77 -5.88 15.94
N THR A 169 12.45 -6.94 16.40
CA THR A 169 12.66 -7.22 17.83
C THR A 169 13.42 -6.08 18.51
N ALA A 170 14.47 -5.56 17.87
CA ALA A 170 15.25 -4.45 18.40
C ALA A 170 14.43 -3.15 18.50
N TRP A 171 13.61 -2.84 17.48
CA TRP A 171 12.70 -1.69 17.50
C TRP A 171 11.59 -1.85 18.55
N GLY A 172 11.04 -3.06 18.70
CA GLY A 172 10.06 -3.40 19.73
C GLY A 172 10.60 -3.17 21.14
N GLY A 173 11.86 -3.55 21.39
CA GLY A 173 12.55 -3.25 22.65
C GLY A 173 12.61 -1.75 22.96
N LEU A 174 13.05 -0.93 21.99
CA LEU A 174 13.13 0.52 22.17
C LEU A 174 11.75 1.15 22.44
N ARG A 175 10.72 0.69 21.73
CA ARG A 175 9.33 1.10 21.97
C ARG A 175 8.85 0.73 23.36
N ASN A 176 9.17 -0.48 23.85
CA ASN A 176 8.75 -0.93 25.17
C ASN A 176 9.37 -0.10 26.28
N HIS A 177 10.68 0.17 26.20
CA HIS A 177 11.35 1.09 27.14
C HIS A 177 10.64 2.46 27.18
N ALA A 178 10.32 3.03 26.02
CA ALA A 178 9.61 4.30 25.94
C ALA A 178 8.19 4.25 26.52
N ALA A 179 7.42 3.18 26.26
CA ALA A 179 6.06 3.01 26.74
C ALA A 179 5.97 2.73 28.25
N HIS A 180 7.02 2.14 28.84
CA HIS A 180 7.10 1.83 30.27
C HIS A 180 7.75 2.93 31.11
N GLY A 181 8.16 4.04 30.48
CA GLY A 181 8.75 5.18 31.19
C GLY A 181 10.20 4.96 31.62
N GLU A 182 10.90 4.04 30.97
CA GLU A 182 12.31 3.76 31.20
C GLU A 182 13.16 4.78 30.42
N TRP A 183 13.04 6.06 30.79
CA TRP A 183 13.49 7.19 29.98
C TRP A 183 14.98 7.18 29.66
N GLU A 184 15.80 6.68 30.57
CA GLU A 184 17.26 6.58 30.39
C GLU A 184 17.62 5.68 29.20
N GLU A 185 16.87 4.59 28.99
CA GLU A 185 17.07 3.64 27.89
C GLU A 185 16.70 4.24 26.51
N VAL A 186 15.95 5.36 26.50
CA VAL A 186 15.46 6.04 25.31
C VAL A 186 15.83 7.53 25.27
N SER A 187 16.83 7.93 26.06
CA SER A 187 17.31 9.32 26.17
C SER A 187 18.11 9.78 24.95
N GLU A 188 18.73 8.82 24.23
CA GLU A 188 19.58 9.12 23.09
C GLU A 188 18.76 9.34 21.80
N LYS A 189 18.64 10.60 21.36
CA LYS A 189 17.98 10.98 20.10
C LYS A 189 18.48 10.20 18.89
N ARG A 190 19.77 9.85 18.84
CA ARG A 190 20.36 9.11 17.72
C ARG A 190 19.78 7.70 17.60
N ARG A 191 19.49 7.01 18.71
CA ARG A 191 18.84 5.69 18.68
C ARG A 191 17.43 5.78 18.11
N ALA A 192 16.68 6.82 18.49
CA ALA A 192 15.36 7.10 17.93
C ALA A 192 15.41 7.42 16.42
N ALA A 193 16.43 8.17 15.97
CA ALA A 193 16.64 8.44 14.54
C ALA A 193 16.92 7.16 13.74
N ILE A 194 17.79 6.27 14.27
CA ILE A 194 18.10 4.98 13.63
C ILE A 194 16.85 4.10 13.56
N MET A 195 16.02 4.09 14.60
CA MET A 195 14.73 3.39 14.57
C MET A 195 13.81 3.97 13.49
N LEU A 196 13.67 5.29 13.40
CA LEU A 196 12.86 5.96 12.39
C LEU A 196 13.30 5.58 10.97
N ASP A 197 14.60 5.65 10.69
CA ASP A 197 15.15 5.31 9.36
C ASP A 197 14.97 3.83 9.05
N GLY A 198 15.24 2.95 10.02
CA GLY A 198 15.08 1.51 9.89
C GLY A 198 13.63 1.10 9.60
N VAL A 199 12.68 1.65 10.36
CA VAL A 199 11.25 1.40 10.15
C VAL A 199 10.80 1.97 8.80
N ASN A 200 11.23 3.17 8.40
CA ASN A 200 10.95 3.72 7.08
C ASN A 200 11.42 2.80 5.95
N LEU A 201 12.65 2.26 6.04
CA LEU A 201 13.19 1.35 5.03
C LEU A 201 12.41 0.03 4.99
N PHE A 202 12.08 -0.53 6.15
CA PHE A 202 11.27 -1.74 6.25
C PHE A 202 9.88 -1.56 5.62
N LEU A 203 9.20 -0.46 5.93
CA LEU A 203 7.88 -0.16 5.39
C LEU A 203 7.92 0.09 3.89
N ARG A 204 8.98 0.72 3.35
CA ARG A 204 9.14 0.86 1.90
C ARG A 204 9.40 -0.49 1.21
N LYS A 205 10.14 -1.39 1.86
CA LYS A 205 10.45 -2.73 1.35
C LYS A 205 9.18 -3.59 1.23
N TYR A 206 8.25 -3.48 2.19
CA TYR A 206 7.07 -4.35 2.28
C TYR A 206 5.72 -3.65 2.04
N GLY A 207 5.74 -2.34 1.86
CA GLY A 207 4.56 -1.52 1.57
C GLY A 207 4.35 -1.27 0.08
N ALA A 208 5.29 -1.66 -0.79
CA ALA A 208 5.18 -1.54 -2.25
C ALA A 208 4.40 -2.69 -2.89
#